data_AF-J9Y2Y5-F1
#
_entry.id   AF-J9Y2Y5-F1
#
_cell.length_a   1.000
_cell.length_b   1.000
_cell.length_c   1.000
_cell.angle_alpha   90.00
_cell.angle_beta   90.00
_cell.angle_gamma   90.00
#
_symmetry.space_group_name_H-M   'P 1'
#
loop_
_entity.id
_entity.type
_entity.pdbx_description
1 polymer ?
#
loop_
_entity_poly.entity_id
_entity_poly.type
_entity_poly.pdbx_seq_one_letter_code
_entity_poly.pdbx_strand_id
1 'polypeptide(L)'
;IPLFFTTPGFDTFRNREISTGAGAIREQLADLDLRIIIDYSLLEWKELGEEGSTGNEWEDRKIGRRKDFLVRRMELAKHFIRTNIEPEWMVLCLLPVLPPELRPIIQIDGGKLMSSDINELYRRVIYRNNTLID
;
A
#
# COMPACT_ATOMS: atom_id res chain seq x y z
N ILE A 1 23.77 -31.70 7.28
CA ILE A 1 22.90 -30.55 7.63
C ILE A 1 23.54 -29.33 6.98
N PRO A 2 22.82 -28.56 6.13
CA PRO A 2 23.39 -27.39 5.48
C PRO A 2 23.92 -26.41 6.54
N LEU A 3 25.07 -25.78 6.27
CA LEU A 3 25.78 -24.86 7.19
C LEU A 3 24.98 -23.62 7.63
N PHE A 4 23.76 -23.43 7.13
CA PHE A 4 22.86 -22.33 7.46
C PHE A 4 22.20 -22.42 8.85
N PHE A 5 22.38 -23.52 9.59
CA PHE A 5 21.76 -23.74 10.91
C PHE A 5 22.69 -23.50 12.10
N THR A 6 23.81 -22.77 11.94
CA THR A 6 24.65 -22.38 13.08
C THR A 6 24.28 -20.99 13.60
N THR A 7 24.05 -20.91 14.91
CA THR A 7 23.61 -19.73 15.68
C THR A 7 24.44 -18.45 15.52
N PRO A 8 25.76 -18.45 15.21
CA PRO A 8 26.52 -17.21 15.05
C PRO A 8 26.15 -16.41 13.79
N GLY A 9 25.57 -17.07 12.77
CA GLY A 9 25.12 -16.39 11.54
C GLY A 9 23.81 -15.61 11.73
N PHE A 10 23.02 -15.95 12.75
CA PHE A 10 21.69 -15.39 13.00
C PHE A 10 21.74 -13.93 13.46
N ASP A 11 22.76 -13.54 14.23
CA ASP A 11 22.91 -12.16 14.71
C ASP A 11 23.29 -11.18 13.58
N THR A 12 24.04 -11.61 12.57
CA THR A 12 24.30 -10.79 11.36
C THR A 12 23.07 -10.54 10.49
N PHE A 13 22.01 -11.34 10.64
CA PHE A 13 20.73 -11.14 9.94
C PHE A 13 19.76 -10.25 10.73
N ARG A 14 19.95 -10.07 12.03
CA ARG A 14 19.08 -9.25 12.88
C ARG A 14 19.10 -7.76 12.49
N ASN A 15 20.24 -7.28 11.97
CA ASN A 15 20.38 -5.92 11.42
C ASN A 15 20.07 -5.82 9.90
N ARG A 16 19.62 -6.92 9.29
CA ARG A 16 19.14 -6.99 7.91
C ARG A 16 17.73 -7.58 7.90
N GLU A 17 16.85 -7.10 8.77
CA GLU A 17 15.41 -7.33 8.60
C GLU A 17 14.99 -6.62 7.31
N ILE A 18 15.02 -7.34 6.20
CA ILE A 18 14.33 -6.91 4.99
C ILE A 18 12.86 -7.16 5.28
N SER A 19 12.20 -6.14 5.85
CA SER A 19 10.76 -6.10 5.95
C SER A 19 10.20 -6.33 4.54
N THR A 20 9.29 -7.28 4.37
CA THR A 20 8.64 -7.56 3.09
C THR A 20 7.12 -7.48 3.21
N GLY A 21 6.45 -7.32 2.07
CA GLY A 21 4.99 -7.24 2.02
C GLY A 21 4.43 -5.93 2.56
N ALA A 22 3.18 -5.97 3.00
CA ALA A 22 2.44 -4.77 3.40
C ALA A 22 3.05 -4.08 4.63
N GLY A 23 3.68 -4.82 5.55
CA GLY A 23 4.35 -4.25 6.73
C GLY A 23 5.48 -3.29 6.36
N ALA A 24 6.32 -3.68 5.39
CA ALA A 24 7.40 -2.84 4.88
C ALA A 24 6.89 -1.55 4.23
N ILE A 25 5.83 -1.68 3.43
CA ILE A 25 5.20 -0.52 2.78
C ILE A 25 4.64 0.44 3.83
N ARG A 26 4.04 -0.08 4.90
CA ARG A 26 3.52 0.75 5.99
C ARG A 26 4.63 1.55 6.67
N GLU A 27 5.76 0.91 6.98
CA GLU A 27 6.93 1.58 7.57
C GLU A 27 7.45 2.70 6.67
N GLN A 28 7.62 2.43 5.37
CA GLN A 28 8.01 3.46 4.40
C GLN A 28 7.01 4.62 4.29
N LEU A 29 5.72 4.34 4.44
CA LEU A 29 4.67 5.36 4.43
C LEU A 29 4.63 6.17 5.73
N ALA A 30 5.01 5.58 6.86
CA ALA A 30 5.08 6.25 8.16
C ALA A 30 6.27 7.22 8.23
N ASP A 31 7.40 6.86 7.63
CA ASP A 31 8.60 7.71 7.55
C ASP A 31 8.53 8.80 6.47
N LEU A 32 7.40 8.89 5.75
CA LEU A 32 7.26 9.72 4.57
C LEU A 32 6.99 11.20 4.92
N ASP A 33 7.97 12.08 4.65
CA ASP A 33 7.73 13.53 4.72
C ASP A 33 7.06 14.05 3.44
N LEU A 34 5.76 14.31 3.54
CA LEU A 34 4.94 14.82 2.44
C LEU A 34 5.35 16.21 1.95
N ARG A 35 5.94 17.06 2.81
CA ARG A 35 6.35 18.42 2.44
C ARG A 35 7.57 18.35 1.54
N ILE A 36 8.54 17.53 1.93
CA ILE A 36 9.74 17.26 1.15
C ILE A 36 9.37 16.72 -0.25
N ILE A 37 8.39 15.82 -0.34
CA ILE A 37 7.93 15.28 -1.63
C ILE A 37 7.34 16.36 -2.53
N ILE A 38 6.56 17.29 -1.96
CA ILE A 38 5.98 18.39 -2.72
C ILE A 38 7.10 19.29 -3.24
N ASP A 39 8.06 19.65 -2.39
CA ASP A 39 9.15 20.56 -2.75
C ASP A 39 10.04 19.97 -3.86
N TYR A 40 10.45 18.71 -3.73
CA TYR A 40 11.21 18.03 -4.78
C TYR A 40 10.42 17.87 -6.07
N SER A 41 9.13 17.53 -5.99
CA SER A 41 8.29 17.36 -7.18
C SER A 41 8.06 18.70 -7.90
N LEU A 42 7.98 19.81 -7.15
CA LEU A 42 7.86 21.15 -7.70
C LEU A 42 9.15 21.59 -8.40
N LEU A 43 10.31 21.28 -7.82
CA LEU A 43 11.61 21.55 -8.43
C LEU A 43 11.77 20.78 -9.74
N GLU A 44 11.53 19.47 -9.72
CA GLU A 44 11.62 18.60 -10.90
C GLU A 44 10.64 19.07 -12.00
N TRP A 45 9.43 19.48 -11.63
CA TRP A 45 8.45 19.97 -12.61
C TRP A 45 8.89 21.26 -13.31
N LYS A 46 9.57 22.17 -12.57
CA LYS A 46 10.13 23.40 -13.14
C LYS A 46 11.28 23.12 -14.09
N GLU A 47 12.20 22.23 -13.73
CA GLU A 47 13.35 21.85 -14.57
C GLU A 47 12.88 21.28 -15.92
N LEU A 48 11.90 20.37 -15.88
CA LEU A 48 11.28 19.82 -17.10
C LEU A 48 10.53 20.89 -17.92
N GLY A 49 10.18 22.03 -17.31
CA GLY A 49 9.55 23.18 -17.96
C GLY A 49 10.52 24.04 -18.77
N GLU A 50 11.78 24.08 -18.36
CA GLU A 50 12.84 24.86 -19.00
C GLU A 50 13.50 24.08 -20.16
N GLU A 51 13.51 22.76 -20.10
CA GLU A 51 13.77 21.89 -21.25
C GLU A 51 12.64 22.05 -22.29
N GLY A 52 12.87 22.88 -23.31
CA GLY A 52 11.94 23.05 -24.44
C GLY A 52 11.72 21.78 -25.26
N SER A 53 11.00 21.88 -26.38
CA SER A 53 10.83 20.73 -27.29
C SER A 53 12.18 20.27 -27.82
N THR A 54 12.51 19.01 -27.56
CA THR A 54 13.78 18.39 -27.96
C THR A 54 13.77 18.00 -29.46
N GLY A 55 12.64 18.22 -30.15
CA GLY A 55 12.46 17.92 -31.58
C GLY A 55 12.14 16.46 -31.86
N ASN A 56 12.08 15.61 -30.83
CA ASN A 56 11.73 14.19 -30.89
C ASN A 56 10.39 13.93 -30.18
N GLU A 57 9.36 13.59 -30.96
CA GLU A 57 7.99 13.39 -30.44
C GLU A 57 7.88 12.36 -29.30
N TRP A 58 8.82 11.41 -29.22
CA TRP A 58 8.83 10.39 -28.17
C TRP A 58 9.33 10.92 -26.83
N GLU A 59 10.39 11.74 -26.79
CA GLU A 59 10.86 12.31 -25.53
C GLU A 59 9.91 13.41 -25.07
N ASP A 60 9.38 14.24 -25.98
CA ASP A 60 8.39 15.26 -25.63
C ASP A 60 7.14 14.62 -24.97
N ARG A 61 6.66 13.48 -25.48
CA ARG A 61 5.58 12.70 -24.85
C ARG A 61 5.95 12.10 -23.50
N LYS A 62 7.19 11.68 -23.31
CA LYS A 62 7.68 11.13 -22.04
C LYS A 62 7.80 12.23 -20.98
N ILE A 63 8.32 13.41 -21.35
CA ILE A 63 8.39 14.59 -20.49
C ILE A 63 6.98 15.02 -20.10
N GLY A 64 6.04 15.07 -21.05
CA GLY A 64 4.62 15.37 -20.77
C GLY A 64 4.02 14.42 -19.72
N ARG A 65 4.18 13.10 -19.91
CA ARG A 65 3.72 12.10 -18.93
C ARG A 65 4.37 12.27 -17.56
N ARG A 66 5.65 12.63 -17.52
CA ARG A 66 6.36 12.87 -16.27
C ARG A 66 5.82 14.10 -15.54
N LYS A 67 5.58 15.20 -16.25
CA LYS A 67 4.94 16.40 -15.68
C LYS A 67 3.56 16.10 -15.11
N ASP A 68 2.71 15.39 -15.85
CA ASP A 68 1.37 15.00 -15.38
C ASP A 68 1.44 14.16 -14.10
N PHE A 69 2.39 13.23 -14.04
CA PHE A 69 2.62 12.40 -12.87
C PHE A 69 3.06 13.23 -11.65
N LEU A 70 3.96 14.20 -11.82
CA LEU A 70 4.41 15.09 -10.75
C LEU A 70 3.26 15.94 -10.21
N VAL A 71 2.39 16.45 -11.10
CA VAL A 71 1.19 17.20 -10.70
C VAL A 71 0.28 16.33 -9.82
N ARG A 72 -0.02 15.10 -10.25
CA ARG A 72 -0.85 14.15 -9.47
C ARG A 72 -0.22 13.80 -8.12
N ARG A 73 1.10 13.61 -8.08
CA ARG A 73 1.82 13.32 -6.83
C ARG A 73 1.74 14.50 -5.85
N MET A 74 1.98 15.72 -6.32
CA MET A 74 1.87 16.92 -5.49
C MET A 74 0.44 17.13 -5.00
N GLU A 75 -0.55 16.90 -5.86
CA GLU A 75 -1.96 17.00 -5.50
C GLU A 75 -2.33 15.99 -4.41
N LEU A 76 -1.92 14.73 -4.55
CA LEU A 76 -2.15 13.70 -3.54
C LEU A 76 -1.51 14.06 -2.19
N ALA A 77 -0.24 14.50 -2.19
CA ALA A 77 0.45 14.91 -0.97
C ALA A 77 -0.23 16.12 -0.29
N LYS A 78 -0.70 17.10 -1.07
CA LYS A 78 -1.49 18.23 -0.55
C LYS A 78 -2.81 17.78 0.07
N HIS A 79 -3.47 16.79 -0.52
CA HIS A 79 -4.71 16.25 0.04
C HIS A 79 -4.46 15.63 1.43
N PHE A 80 -3.45 14.77 1.57
CA PHE A 80 -3.10 14.18 2.87
C PHE A 80 -2.83 15.24 3.95
N ILE A 81 -2.05 16.28 3.62
CA ILE A 81 -1.77 17.39 4.55
C ILE A 81 -3.05 18.15 4.93
N ARG A 82 -3.95 18.39 3.98
CA ARG A 82 -5.19 19.14 4.21
C ARG A 82 -6.22 18.37 5.04
N THR A 83 -6.31 17.05 4.83
CA THR A 83 -7.28 16.21 5.53
C THR A 83 -6.75 15.64 6.84
N ASN A 84 -5.47 15.86 7.16
CA ASN A 84 -4.79 15.29 8.32
C ASN A 84 -4.94 13.75 8.37
N ILE A 85 -4.83 13.13 7.19
CA ILE A 85 -4.83 11.67 7.02
C ILE A 85 -3.38 11.24 6.87
N GLU A 86 -2.98 10.24 7.64
CA GLU A 86 -1.64 9.68 7.54
C GLU A 86 -1.55 8.66 6.38
N PRO A 87 -0.50 8.70 5.55
CA PRO A 87 -0.33 7.76 4.44
C PRO A 87 -0.29 6.28 4.89
N GLU A 88 0.26 6.00 6.07
CA GLU A 88 0.34 4.64 6.62
C GLU A 88 -1.02 3.98 6.82
N TRP A 89 -2.11 4.75 6.95
CA TRP A 89 -3.46 4.22 7.12
C TRP A 89 -4.01 3.51 5.88
N MET A 90 -3.35 3.68 4.73
CA MET A 90 -3.65 2.88 3.53
C MET A 90 -3.36 1.39 3.73
N VAL A 91 -2.49 1.04 4.70
CA VAL A 91 -2.19 -0.34 5.06
C VAL A 91 -2.99 -0.73 6.30
N LEU A 92 -3.98 -1.61 6.09
CA LEU A 92 -4.88 -2.06 7.16
C LEU A 92 -4.17 -3.01 8.13
N CYS A 93 -4.14 -2.65 9.41
CA CYS A 93 -3.71 -3.53 10.51
C CYS A 93 -4.90 -4.22 11.20
N LEU A 94 -6.06 -3.58 11.19
CA LEU A 94 -7.31 -4.11 11.72
C LEU A 94 -8.35 -4.09 10.61
N LEU A 95 -8.88 -5.26 10.25
CA LEU A 95 -9.93 -5.37 9.24
C LEU A 95 -11.30 -5.19 9.91
N PRO A 96 -12.07 -4.12 9.59
CA PRO A 96 -13.42 -3.98 10.11
C PRO A 96 -14.34 -5.05 9.53
N VAL A 97 -15.18 -5.62 10.40
CA VAL A 97 -16.17 -6.64 10.02
C VAL A 97 -17.55 -6.01 10.05
N LEU A 98 -18.30 -6.16 8.95
CA LEU A 98 -19.67 -5.63 8.88
C LEU A 98 -20.58 -6.31 9.92
N PRO A 99 -21.57 -5.58 10.45
CA PRO A 99 -22.51 -6.13 11.40
C PRO A 99 -23.41 -7.22 10.74
N PRO A 100 -23.97 -8.16 11.52
CA PRO A 100 -24.69 -9.32 10.99
C PRO A 100 -25.91 -8.96 10.13
N GLU A 101 -26.57 -7.83 10.41
CA GLU A 101 -27.75 -7.36 9.68
C GLU A 101 -27.42 -7.07 8.20
N LEU A 102 -26.19 -6.63 7.93
CA LEU A 102 -25.69 -6.40 6.56
C LEU A 102 -25.08 -7.66 5.93
N ARG A 103 -25.02 -8.77 6.67
CA ARG A 103 -24.43 -10.05 6.24
C ARG A 103 -25.36 -11.23 6.56
N PRO A 104 -26.60 -11.23 6.05
CA PRO A 104 -27.58 -12.22 6.42
C PRO A 104 -27.17 -13.62 5.98
N ILE A 105 -27.43 -14.58 6.86
CA ILE A 105 -27.42 -16.01 6.56
C ILE A 105 -28.88 -16.44 6.63
N ILE A 106 -29.44 -16.81 5.47
CA ILE A 106 -30.85 -17.12 5.32
C ILE A 106 -30.98 -18.64 5.20
N GLN A 107 -31.80 -19.23 6.05
CA GLN A 107 -32.19 -20.62 5.87
C GLN A 107 -33.30 -20.71 4.81
N ILE A 108 -33.12 -21.60 3.84
CA ILE A 108 -34.08 -21.87 2.77
C ILE A 108 -34.79 -23.19 3.06
N ASP A 109 -36.03 -23.30 2.56
CA ASP A 109 -36.80 -24.54 2.58
C ASP A 109 -35.97 -25.72 2.06
N GLY A 110 -35.98 -26.80 2.84
CA GLY A 110 -35.14 -27.98 2.60
C GLY A 110 -33.79 -27.99 3.35
N GLY A 111 -33.59 -27.10 4.33
CA GLY A 111 -32.46 -27.16 5.27
C GLY A 111 -31.13 -26.63 4.73
N LYS A 112 -31.14 -26.01 3.55
CA LYS A 112 -29.96 -25.34 2.98
C LYS A 112 -29.81 -23.95 3.59
N LEU A 113 -28.57 -23.58 3.91
CA LEU A 113 -28.23 -22.23 4.29
C LEU A 113 -27.73 -21.48 3.06
N MET A 114 -28.34 -20.35 2.75
CA MET A 114 -27.76 -19.34 1.87
C MET A 114 -27.01 -18.31 2.70
N SER A 115 -25.78 -18.03 2.31
CA SER A 115 -24.93 -17.02 2.94
C SER A 115 -24.48 -16.03 1.88
N SER A 116 -24.34 -14.77 2.26
CA SER A 116 -23.66 -13.77 1.42
C SER A 116 -22.21 -14.17 1.14
N ASP A 117 -21.70 -13.85 -0.06
CA ASP A 117 -20.31 -14.08 -0.48
C ASP A 117 -19.30 -13.43 0.47
N ILE A 118 -19.68 -12.33 1.11
CA ILE A 118 -18.78 -11.62 2.03
C ILE A 118 -18.43 -12.47 3.27
N ASN A 119 -19.34 -13.34 3.72
CA ASN A 119 -19.08 -14.25 4.84
C ASN A 119 -18.04 -15.31 4.46
N GLU A 120 -18.04 -15.77 3.20
CA GLU A 120 -17.03 -16.68 2.69
C GLU A 120 -15.65 -16.01 2.66
N LEU A 121 -15.58 -14.76 2.19
CA LEU A 121 -14.35 -13.97 2.17
C LEU A 121 -13.80 -13.74 3.59
N TYR A 122 -14.64 -13.31 4.53
CA TYR A 122 -14.23 -13.16 5.92
C TYR A 122 -13.72 -14.47 6.52
N ARG A 123 -14.40 -15.60 6.27
CA ARG A 123 -13.96 -16.90 6.77
C ARG A 123 -12.56 -17.26 6.28
N ARG A 124 -12.26 -17.00 5.01
CA ARG A 124 -10.92 -17.26 4.44
C ARG A 124 -9.85 -16.40 5.07
N VAL A 125 -10.11 -15.10 5.24
CA VAL A 125 -9.15 -14.18 5.88
C VAL A 125 -8.89 -14.59 7.32
N ILE A 126 -9.95 -14.85 8.11
CA ILE A 126 -9.84 -15.27 9.50
C ILE A 126 -9.07 -16.60 9.62
N TYR A 127 -9.39 -17.58 8.77
CA TYR A 127 -8.70 -18.87 8.78
C TYR A 127 -7.20 -18.69 8.49
N ARG A 128 -6.84 -17.93 7.46
CA ARG A 128 -5.43 -17.65 7.13
C ARG A 128 -4.72 -16.90 8.26
N ASN A 129 -5.37 -15.92 8.88
CA ASN A 129 -4.80 -15.18 9.99
C ASN A 129 -4.54 -16.08 11.21
N ASN A 130 -5.47 -16.96 11.55
CA ASN A 130 -5.27 -17.91 12.65
C ASN A 130 -4.13 -18.89 12.35
N THR A 131 -4.05 -19.43 11.13
CA THR A 131 -2.95 -20.33 10.73
C THR A 131 -1.58 -19.66 10.64
N LEU A 132 -1.51 -18.33 10.62
CA LEU A 132 -0.25 -17.59 10.66
C LEU A 132 0.21 -17.31 12.10
N ILE A 133 -0.72 -17.33 13.05
CA ILE A 133 -0.46 -17.10 14.47
C ILE A 133 -0.03 -18.41 15.16
N ASP A 134 -0.62 -19.54 14.74
CA ASP A 134 -0.25 -20.90 15.17
C ASP A 134 1.09 -21.38 14.56
#